data_AF-A0A524AMB8-F1
#
_entry.id   AF-A0A524AMB8-F1
#
_cell.length_a   1.000
_cell.length_b   1.000
_cell.length_c   1.000
_cell.angle_alpha   90.00
_cell.angle_beta   90.00
_cell.angle_gamma   90.00
#
_symmetry.space_group_name_H-M   'P 1'
#
loop_
_entity.id
_entity.type
_entity.pdbx_description
1 polymer ?
#
loop_
_entity_poly.entity_id
_entity_poly.type
_entity_poly.pdbx_seq_one_letter_code
_entity_poly.pdbx_strand_id
1 'polypeptide(L)' 'MPIERKVHLTYPPHLKDQPLIYELIKKFDVVVNILEANVTPQEGWLLVAVRGEEQFVKEGLEWMSAQGIEVKEWAKG' A
#
# COMPACT_ATOMS: atom_id res chain seq x y z
N MET A 1 -2.93 -19.14 -3.77
CA MET A 1 -4.10 -18.99 -2.88
C MET A 1 -4.23 -17.52 -2.57
N PRO A 2 -5.42 -16.92 -2.68
CA PRO A 2 -5.62 -15.52 -2.36
C PRO A 2 -5.36 -15.26 -0.89
N ILE A 3 -4.57 -14.25 -0.59
CA ILE A 3 -4.33 -13.76 0.77
C ILE A 3 -4.85 -12.33 0.91
N GLU A 4 -5.01 -11.88 2.15
CA GLU A 4 -5.19 -10.48 2.50
C GLU A 4 -4.09 -10.07 3.49
N ARG A 5 -3.50 -8.90 3.27
CA ARG A 5 -2.52 -8.28 4.18
C ARG A 5 -2.97 -6.87 4.52
N LYS A 6 -2.99 -6.55 5.80
CA LYS A 6 -3.22 -5.18 6.27
C LYS A 6 -1.89 -4.50 6.48
N VAL A 7 -1.69 -3.34 5.88
CA VAL A 7 -0.43 -2.59 5.95
C VAL A 7 -0.68 -1.10 6.14
N HIS A 8 0.18 -0.46 6.93
CA HIS A 8 0.36 0.98 6.91
C HIS A 8 1.31 1.35 5.77
N LEU A 9 0.86 2.26 4.92
CA LEU A 9 1.62 2.88 3.85
C LEU A 9 1.86 4.34 4.21
N THR A 10 3.10 4.74 4.50
CA THR A 10 3.46 6.14 4.79
C THR A 10 4.05 6.79 3.55
N TYR A 11 3.44 7.89 3.12
CA TYR A 11 3.82 8.66 1.94
C TYR A 11 4.71 9.85 2.36
N PRO A 12 5.95 9.94 1.85
CA PRO A 12 6.72 11.16 1.97
C PRO A 12 6.10 12.26 1.07
N PRO A 13 6.28 13.55 1.41
CA PRO A 13 5.58 14.65 0.74
C PRO A 13 5.80 14.73 -0.78
N HIS A 14 6.94 14.23 -1.30
CA HIS A 14 7.23 14.24 -2.74
C HIS A 14 6.48 13.15 -3.54
N LEU A 15 5.85 12.17 -2.87
CA LEU A 15 5.10 11.09 -3.51
C LEU A 15 3.58 11.26 -3.40
N LYS A 16 3.08 12.31 -2.73
CA LYS A 16 1.64 12.50 -2.48
C LYS A 16 0.79 12.59 -3.75
N ASP A 17 1.36 13.13 -4.83
CA ASP A 17 0.66 13.35 -6.10
C ASP A 17 0.89 12.19 -7.10
N GLN A 18 1.61 11.14 -6.68
CA GLN A 18 1.88 9.96 -7.51
C GLN A 18 0.75 8.93 -7.40
N PRO A 19 0.28 8.33 -8.52
CA PRO A 19 -0.86 7.41 -8.51
C PRO A 19 -0.46 5.98 -8.08
N LEU A 20 0.32 5.84 -7.00
CA LEU A 20 0.95 4.57 -6.63
C LEU A 20 -0.05 3.46 -6.27
N ILE A 21 -1.18 3.77 -5.63
CA ILE A 21 -2.24 2.78 -5.38
C ILE A 21 -2.84 2.26 -6.68
N TYR A 22 -3.06 3.13 -7.66
CA TYR A 22 -3.55 2.72 -8.98
C TYR A 22 -2.53 1.83 -9.70
N GLU A 23 -1.26 2.21 -9.67
CA GLU A 23 -0.19 1.40 -10.27
C GLU A 23 -0.04 0.03 -9.60
N LEU A 24 -0.14 -0.02 -8.26
CA LEU A 24 -0.14 -1.27 -7.49
C LEU A 24 -1.25 -2.21 -7.98
N ILE A 25 -2.49 -1.72 -8.07
CA ILE A 25 -3.65 -2.48 -8.55
C ILE A 25 -3.40 -2.99 -9.98
N LYS A 26 -2.93 -2.12 -10.88
CA LYS A 26 -2.80 -2.45 -12.31
C LYS A 26 -1.61 -3.35 -12.63
N LYS A 27 -0.47 -3.20 -11.92
CA LYS A 27 0.76 -3.95 -12.18
C LYS A 27 0.74 -5.34 -11.56
N PHE A 28 0.11 -5.49 -10.40
CA PHE A 28 0.16 -6.72 -9.61
C PHE A 28 -1.18 -7.44 -9.49
N ASP A 29 -2.24 -7.00 -10.18
CA ASP A 29 -3.55 -7.68 -10.12
C ASP A 29 -4.07 -7.89 -8.69
N VAL A 30 -3.89 -6.86 -7.84
CA VAL A 30 -4.35 -6.85 -6.46
C VAL A 30 -5.54 -5.91 -6.29
N VAL A 31 -6.41 -6.25 -5.34
CA VAL A 31 -7.47 -5.37 -4.86
C VAL A 31 -6.97 -4.65 -3.61
N VAL A 32 -7.17 -3.34 -3.56
CA VAL A 32 -6.83 -2.52 -2.40
C VAL A 32 -8.12 -1.96 -1.82
N ASN A 33 -8.34 -2.21 -0.53
CA ASN A 33 -9.39 -1.56 0.25
C ASN A 33 -8.75 -0.61 1.27
N ILE A 34 -9.17 0.66 1.29
CA ILE A 34 -8.67 1.66 2.24
C ILE A 34 -9.51 1.55 3.52
N LEU A 35 -8.86 1.25 4.64
CA LEU A 35 -9.51 1.14 5.95
C LEU A 35 -9.50 2.48 6.67
N GLU A 36 -8.34 3.15 6.67
CA GLU A 36 -8.15 4.48 7.24
C GLU A 36 -7.16 5.28 6.40
N ALA A 37 -7.33 6.60 6.39
CA ALA A 37 -6.45 7.51 5.67
C ALA A 37 -6.27 8.80 6.46
N ASN A 38 -5.03 9.27 6.53
CA ASN A 38 -4.68 10.61 6.96
C ASN A 38 -3.87 11.26 5.84
N VAL A 39 -4.32 12.43 5.37
CA VAL A 39 -3.64 13.15 4.30
C VAL A 39 -3.51 14.60 4.73
N THR A 40 -2.26 15.06 4.85
CA THR A 40 -1.92 16.45 5.16
C THR A 40 -0.98 17.00 4.08
N PRO A 41 -0.74 18.32 4.03
CA PRO A 41 0.23 18.89 3.09
C PRO A 41 1.67 18.41 3.32
N GLN A 42 2.03 18.00 4.55
CA GLN A 42 3.38 17.63 4.95
C GLN A 42 3.63 16.12 4.93
N GLU A 43 2.64 15.34 5.33
CA GLU A 43 2.72 13.89 5.45
C GLU A 43 1.36 13.23 5.18
N GLY A 44 1.37 11.97 4.75
CA GLY A 44 0.15 11.19 4.63
C GLY A 44 0.41 9.72 4.88
N TRP A 45 -0.58 9.03 5.42
CA TRP A 45 -0.53 7.59 5.57
C TRP A 45 -1.88 6.95 5.28
N LEU A 46 -1.85 5.71 4.82
CA LEU A 46 -3.02 4.89 4.56
C LEU A 46 -2.88 3.58 5.32
N LEU A 47 -3.92 3.16 6.03
CA LEU A 47 -4.08 1.77 6.45
C LEU A 47 -4.94 1.08 5.40
N VAL A 48 -4.37 0.10 4.71
CA VAL A 48 -5.05 -0.60 3.61
C VAL A 48 -5.05 -2.10 3.83
N ALA A 49 -6.09 -2.77 3.32
CA ALA A 49 -6.09 -4.20 3.09
C ALA A 49 -5.79 -4.48 1.62
N VAL A 50 -4.69 -5.19 1.35
CA VAL A 50 -4.28 -5.62 0.01
C VAL A 50 -4.63 -7.09 -0.14
N ARG A 51 -5.42 -7.43 -1.15
CA ARG A 51 -5.89 -8.79 -1.41
C ARG A 51 -5.55 -9.22 -2.84
N GLY A 52 -5.02 -10.43 -2.98
CA GLY A 52 -4.66 -11.00 -4.27
C GLY A 52 -3.94 -12.34 -4.10
N GLU A 53 -3.41 -12.90 -5.18
CA GLU A 53 -2.52 -14.06 -5.08
C GLU A 53 -1.27 -13.70 -4.27
N GLU A 54 -0.80 -14.63 -3.43
CA GLU A 54 0.28 -14.38 -2.46
C GLU A 54 1.55 -13.79 -3.10
N GLN A 55 1.97 -14.31 -4.26
CA GLN A 55 3.13 -13.78 -4.99
C GLN A 55 2.94 -12.30 -5.36
N PHE A 56 1.75 -11.92 -5.82
CA PHE A 56 1.47 -10.57 -6.29
C PHE A 56 1.28 -9.57 -5.16
N VAL A 57 0.68 -10.00 -4.05
CA VAL A 57 0.61 -9.18 -2.84
C VAL A 57 2.02 -8.89 -2.34
N LYS A 58 2.89 -9.91 -2.28
CA LYS A 58 4.28 -9.74 -1.85
C LYS A 58 5.06 -8.81 -2.78
N GLU A 59 5.08 -9.10 -4.08
CA GLU A 59 5.78 -8.30 -5.09
C GLU A 59 5.27 -6.86 -5.14
N GLY A 60 3.96 -6.66 -5.01
CA GLY A 60 3.35 -5.33 -5.01
C GLY A 60 3.76 -4.49 -3.78
N LEU A 61 3.80 -5.11 -2.59
CA LEU A 61 4.26 -4.43 -1.37
C LEU A 61 5.77 -4.13 -1.39
N GLU A 62 6.58 -5.04 -1.92
CA GLU A 62 8.02 -4.81 -2.15
C GLU A 62 8.24 -3.68 -3.17
N TRP A 63 7.45 -3.63 -4.24
CA TRP A 63 7.50 -2.56 -5.24
C TRP A 63 7.13 -1.20 -4.64
N MET A 64 6.08 -1.13 -3.81
CA MET A 64 5.72 0.09 -3.08
C MET A 64 6.88 0.59 -2.22
N SER A 65 7.57 -0.32 -1.50
CA SER A 65 8.75 0.03 -0.72
C SER A 65 9.89 0.56 -1.60
N ALA A 66 10.11 -0.03 -2.78
CA ALA A 66 11.10 0.43 -3.75
C ALA A 66 10.77 1.81 -4.35
N GLN A 67 9.49 2.25 -4.35
CA GLN A 67 9.13 3.62 -4.73
C GLN A 67 9.43 4.65 -3.64
N GLY A 68 9.82 4.22 -2.43
CA GLY A 68 10.07 5.08 -1.29
C GLY A 68 8.88 5.22 -0.33
N ILE A 69 7.83 4.41 -0.50
CA ILE A 69 6.73 4.31 0.48
C ILE A 69 7.19 3.43 1.65
N GLU A 70 7.00 3.89 2.87
CA GLU A 70 7.23 3.03 4.03
C GLU A 70 6.06 2.04 4.16
N VAL A 71 6.35 0.74 4.12
CA VAL A 71 5.35 -0.33 4.25
C VAL A 71 5.58 -1.04 5.59
N LYS A 72 4.58 -1.00 6.47
CA LYS A 72 4.59 -1.71 7.75
C LYS A 72 3.40 -2.64 7.84
N GLU A 73 3.63 -3.90 8.19
CA GLU A 73 2.52 -4.81 8.49
C GLU A 73 1.71 -4.28 9.69
N TRP A 74 0.40 -4.27 9.53
CA TRP A 74 -0.50 -3.99 10.64
C TRP A 74 -0.63 -5.25 11.49
N ALA A 75 0.16 -5.31 12.55
CA ALA A 75 -0.03 -6.31 13.59
C ALA A 75 -1.21 -5.88 14.47
N LYS A 76 -2.17 -6.80 14.65
CA LYS A 76 -3.25 -6.63 15.61
C LYS A 76 -2.63 -6.44 17.01
N GLY A 77 -2.84 -5.27 17.61
CA GLY A 77 -2.93 -5.13 19.07
C GLY A 77 -4.30 -5.59 19.53
#